data_AF-A0A9P5TWT5-F1
#
_entry.id   AF-A0A9P5TWT5-F1
#
_cell.length_a   1.000
_cell.length_b   1.000
_cell.length_c   1.000
_cell.angle_alpha   90.00
_cell.angle_beta   90.00
_cell.angle_gamma   90.00
#
_symmetry.space_group_name_H-M   'P 1'
#
loop_
_entity.id
_entity.type
_entity.pdbx_description
1 polymer ?
#
loop_
_entity_poly.entity_id
_entity_poly.type
_entity_poly.pdbx_seq_one_letter_code
_entity_poly.pdbx_strand_id
1 'polypeptide(L)'
;MSEASIQPPLIELSEYELELLYFQKRPKVLEALIQVNEELTRYNIEKSGLDNQLALLNFQRNQLKKHRSRDISLHDVEHGTLKISTLENQIERLLSHRSVWYKHQRTLHSCVYPVNRLPAEILIKIFVFACGDIDLACNPGPLIFGAVCRTWRGVVLSSKTELWSCLRFIIPPTFDIQSVETDNTKRLDKRLNKCVDLYLEKSERHLLTLHITYNGVRTPRAWTRVYSLLEKLIPHSSRWRHLTIDAKSFSPGDIPDLCDAPLPSLESMALFFNDSHPLPLSWLILTSGKLHTITTNLRLSSRGLSTLPSPKQITSLTFGASEELNKLKIVRTRFPNLQHLGLTDASESSSFRVAADSPWDLPITSLEINMSPLGGMSVPLQHDLLEVAMDNLTAPNLSVLTVKVIVPRVHRVDTNLSFLYSFSHIQNFIRRSGCTLTVLALVGLSVSDESIVDLLQHLASLVELTLGDPIEYFDVELTRPVTKELIERLHSGKDDHTCVSSVEPLVPLLESLTLQVRKSGFAFPSFVRTVLSRWVPNAAKIGAELSCLRFVDLLLVEPVEHPSLSELKDAGMQTKLWDDEKFHRLYVFHQDQGVPASAGTPDFLSLE
;
A
#
# COMPACT_ATOMS: atom_id res chain seq x y z
N MET A 1 21.92 -24.35 46.02
CA MET A 1 21.50 -22.94 46.20
C MET A 1 22.62 -22.02 45.72
N SER A 2 22.52 -21.56 44.48
CA SER A 2 23.03 -20.24 44.05
C SER A 2 22.35 -19.93 42.72
N GLU A 3 21.28 -19.14 42.78
CA GLU A 3 20.65 -18.57 41.59
C GLU A 3 21.59 -17.53 41.00
N ALA A 4 22.24 -17.87 39.90
CA ALA A 4 22.95 -16.90 39.07
C ALA A 4 21.91 -16.18 38.20
N SER A 5 21.63 -14.93 38.57
CA SER A 5 20.84 -13.98 37.78
C SER A 5 21.57 -13.70 36.45
N ILE A 6 21.07 -14.27 35.36
CA ILE A 6 21.52 -13.98 34.00
C ILE A 6 20.74 -12.74 33.55
N GLN A 7 21.37 -11.56 33.62
CA GLN A 7 20.88 -10.38 32.91
C GLN A 7 21.14 -10.57 31.41
N PRO A 8 20.16 -10.30 30.52
CA PRO A 8 20.39 -10.31 29.08
C PRO A 8 21.26 -9.12 28.67
N PRO A 9 22.07 -9.26 27.60
CA PRO A 9 22.95 -8.18 27.15
C PRO A 9 22.13 -6.98 26.66
N LEU A 10 22.37 -5.82 27.28
CA LEU A 10 21.92 -4.53 26.78
C LEU A 10 22.67 -4.23 25.48
N ILE A 11 21.95 -4.15 24.37
CA ILE A 11 22.47 -3.59 23.12
C ILE A 11 22.52 -2.06 23.33
N GLU A 12 23.66 -1.55 23.78
CA GLU A 12 23.92 -0.11 23.78
C GLU A 12 24.16 0.34 22.33
N LEU A 13 23.12 0.88 21.71
CA LEU A 13 23.28 1.74 20.53
C LEU A 13 23.78 3.10 21.05
N SER A 14 24.86 3.61 20.46
CA SER A 14 25.39 4.92 20.83
C SER A 14 24.36 6.02 20.55
N GLU A 15 24.37 7.08 21.34
CA GLU A 15 23.45 8.23 21.22
C GLU A 15 23.49 8.85 19.81
N TYR A 16 24.66 8.79 19.16
CA TYR A 16 24.87 9.22 17.77
C TYR A 16 24.22 8.28 16.73
N GLU A 17 24.11 6.98 17.02
CA GLU A 17 23.38 6.02 16.17
C GLU A 17 21.86 6.22 16.24
N LEU A 18 21.34 6.70 17.38
CA LEU A 18 19.94 7.12 17.53
C LEU A 18 19.64 8.45 16.83
N GLU A 19 20.60 9.39 16.79
CA GLU A 19 20.43 10.67 16.07
C GLU A 19 20.44 10.51 14.53
N LEU A 20 21.20 9.56 13.97
CA LEU A 20 21.15 9.26 12.53
C LEU A 20 19.88 8.52 12.11
N LEU A 21 19.27 7.77 13.03
CA LEU A 21 17.92 7.20 12.94
C LEU A 21 16.83 8.29 12.91
N TYR A 22 17.16 9.49 13.40
CA TYR A 22 16.22 10.60 13.57
C TYR A 22 15.89 11.34 12.27
N PHE A 23 16.72 11.21 11.22
CA PHE A 23 16.73 12.12 10.07
C PHE A 23 16.10 11.61 8.76
N GLN A 24 15.52 10.42 8.68
CA GLN A 24 14.89 9.94 7.42
C GLN A 24 13.47 9.37 7.58
N LYS A 25 12.52 10.16 7.04
CA LYS A 25 11.11 9.89 6.70
C LYS A 25 10.32 9.05 7.71
N ARG A 26 9.57 9.75 8.56
CA ARG A 26 8.61 9.19 9.52
C ARG A 26 7.26 8.88 8.86
N PRO A 27 6.56 7.78 9.21
CA PRO A 27 5.14 7.63 8.96
C PRO A 27 4.37 8.74 9.71
N LYS A 28 3.48 9.49 9.06
CA LYS A 28 2.81 10.68 9.65
C LYS A 28 2.12 10.44 11.00
N VAL A 29 1.62 9.22 11.26
CA VAL A 29 1.02 8.85 12.57
C VAL A 29 2.09 8.73 13.64
N LEU A 30 3.21 8.09 13.31
CA LEU A 30 4.35 7.99 14.21
C LEU A 30 5.04 9.35 14.38
N GLU A 31 5.09 10.17 13.32
CA GLU A 31 5.53 11.56 13.37
C GLU A 31 4.64 12.37 14.30
N ALA A 32 3.31 12.26 14.18
CA ALA A 32 2.38 12.92 15.08
C ALA A 32 2.55 12.46 16.52
N LEU A 33 2.72 11.16 16.78
CA LEU A 33 2.91 10.63 18.14
C LEU A 33 4.26 11.02 18.74
N ILE A 34 5.33 10.97 17.95
CA ILE A 34 6.66 11.42 18.38
C ILE A 34 6.65 12.93 18.59
N GLN A 35 6.06 13.71 17.68
CA GLN A 35 5.90 15.15 17.81
C GLN A 35 5.09 15.49 19.05
N VAL A 36 3.99 14.78 19.33
CA VAL A 36 3.22 14.95 20.57
C VAL A 36 4.09 14.66 21.80
N ASN A 37 4.93 13.63 21.78
CA ASN A 37 5.82 13.30 22.89
C ASN A 37 6.99 14.31 23.05
N GLU A 38 7.57 14.78 21.96
CA GLU A 38 8.58 15.85 21.92
C GLU A 38 7.99 17.17 22.45
N GLU A 39 6.79 17.54 22.00
CA GLU A 39 6.05 18.71 22.49
C GLU A 39 5.70 18.57 23.98
N LEU A 40 5.31 17.38 24.45
CA LEU A 40 5.11 17.11 25.88
C LEU A 40 6.42 17.23 26.69
N THR A 41 7.55 16.86 26.10
CA THR A 41 8.87 16.96 26.75
C THR A 41 9.32 18.42 26.80
N ARG A 42 9.22 19.15 25.69
CA ARG A 42 9.48 20.60 25.62
C ARG A 42 8.58 21.35 26.61
N TYR A 43 7.31 20.96 26.68
CA TYR A 43 6.33 21.49 27.63
C TYR A 43 6.81 21.37 29.09
N ASN A 44 7.33 20.22 29.49
CA ASN A 44 7.81 20.03 30.87
C ASN A 44 9.00 20.94 31.20
N ILE A 45 9.88 21.20 30.23
CA ILE A 45 11.03 22.09 30.37
C ILE A 45 10.56 23.55 30.49
N GLU A 46 9.72 24.02 29.57
CA GLU A 46 9.23 25.41 29.56
C GLU A 46 8.38 25.74 30.80
N LYS A 47 7.54 24.80 31.24
CA LYS A 47 6.78 24.93 32.48
C LYS A 47 7.69 25.18 33.69
N SER A 48 8.79 24.43 33.80
CA SER A 48 9.74 24.62 34.89
C SER A 48 10.38 26.01 34.87
N GLY A 49 10.67 26.53 33.67
CA GLY A 49 11.19 27.90 33.49
C GLY A 49 10.17 28.98 33.89
N LEU A 50 8.91 28.82 33.48
CA LEU A 50 7.82 29.73 33.82
C LEU A 50 7.54 29.74 35.33
N ASP A 51 7.52 28.57 35.97
CA ASP A 51 7.31 28.45 37.42
C ASP A 51 8.45 29.12 38.21
N ASN A 52 9.71 28.99 37.75
CA ASN A 52 10.87 29.68 38.33
C ASN A 52 10.79 31.20 38.16
N GLN A 53 10.41 31.68 36.97
CA GLN A 53 10.25 33.10 36.70
C GLN A 53 9.12 33.72 37.52
N LEU A 54 7.99 33.01 37.66
CA LEU A 54 6.87 33.43 38.50
C LEU A 54 7.28 33.50 39.98
N ALA A 55 8.06 32.53 40.46
CA ALA A 55 8.59 32.54 41.83
C ALA A 55 9.51 33.75 42.07
N LEU A 56 10.40 34.07 41.11
CA LEU A 56 11.29 35.22 41.19
C LEU A 56 10.54 36.56 41.19
N LEU A 57 9.57 36.74 40.29
CA LEU A 57 8.77 37.97 40.21
C LEU A 57 7.91 38.16 41.46
N ASN A 58 7.32 37.09 42.00
CA ASN A 58 6.60 37.14 43.27
C ASN A 58 7.52 37.50 44.43
N PHE A 59 8.74 36.96 44.45
CA PHE A 59 9.75 37.33 45.44
C PHE A 59 10.08 38.83 45.36
N GLN A 60 10.38 39.36 44.17
CA GLN A 60 10.68 40.78 43.96
C GLN A 60 9.50 41.69 44.36
N ARG A 61 8.28 41.32 43.98
CA ARG A 61 7.04 42.01 44.38
C ARG A 61 6.90 42.06 45.91
N ASN A 62 7.15 40.94 46.58
CA ASN A 62 7.06 40.85 48.04
C ASN A 62 8.14 41.69 48.74
N GLN A 63 9.37 41.75 48.19
CA GLN A 63 10.42 42.62 48.72
C GLN A 63 10.04 44.10 48.58
N LEU A 64 9.56 44.53 47.41
CA LEU A 64 9.13 45.91 47.19
C LEU A 64 7.97 46.32 48.11
N LYS A 65 7.00 45.43 48.34
CA LYS A 65 5.92 45.66 49.31
C LYS A 65 6.43 45.82 50.74
N LYS A 66 7.44 45.04 51.15
CA LYS A 66 8.08 45.17 52.48
C LYS A 66 8.84 46.49 52.63
N HIS A 67 9.54 46.93 51.58
CA HIS A 67 10.26 48.21 51.61
C HIS A 67 9.33 49.41 51.72
N ARG A 68 8.16 49.37 51.09
CA ARG A 68 7.12 50.42 51.17
C ARG A 68 6.60 50.69 52.59
N SER A 69 6.78 49.77 53.53
CA SER A 69 6.33 49.92 54.93
C SER A 69 7.31 50.69 55.83
N ARG A 70 8.44 51.17 55.30
CA ARG A 70 9.40 52.01 56.03
C ARG A 70 9.31 53.45 55.50
N ASP A 71 9.40 54.44 56.39
CA ASP A 71 9.25 55.87 56.04
C ASP A 71 10.19 56.28 54.91
N ILE A 72 9.62 56.54 53.74
CA ILE A 72 10.34 56.77 52.48
C ILE A 72 9.70 57.97 51.75
N SER A 73 10.54 58.73 51.05
CA SER A 73 10.20 59.91 50.23
C SER A 73 9.06 59.66 49.24
N LEU A 74 8.19 60.66 49.02
CA LEU A 74 7.03 60.61 48.11
C LEU A 74 7.40 60.15 46.68
N HIS A 75 8.57 60.56 46.18
CA HIS A 75 9.05 60.20 44.83
C HIS A 75 9.41 58.71 44.72
N ASP A 76 9.95 58.12 45.78
CA ASP A 76 10.27 56.69 45.82
C ASP A 76 9.00 55.84 45.90
N VAL A 77 7.92 56.39 46.47
CA VAL A 77 6.60 55.76 46.48
C VAL A 77 6.02 55.67 45.06
N GLU A 78 6.10 56.73 44.25
CA GLU A 78 5.62 56.75 42.86
C GLU A 78 6.42 55.83 41.93
N HIS A 79 7.75 55.82 42.05
CA HIS A 79 8.58 54.88 41.30
C HIS A 79 8.30 53.42 41.72
N GLY A 80 8.07 53.19 43.03
CA GLY A 80 7.67 51.88 43.56
C GLY A 80 6.31 51.41 43.03
N THR A 81 5.30 52.28 42.93
CA THR A 81 3.98 51.91 42.41
C THR A 81 4.01 51.58 40.92
N LEU A 82 4.77 52.32 40.11
CA LEU A 82 4.97 52.02 38.69
C LEU A 82 5.63 50.64 38.49
N LYS A 83 6.67 50.34 39.27
CA LYS A 83 7.37 49.06 39.20
C LYS A 83 6.50 47.88 39.66
N ILE A 84 5.68 48.07 40.69
CA ILE A 84 4.71 47.06 41.14
C ILE A 84 3.67 46.80 40.04
N SER A 85 3.11 47.84 39.42
CA SER A 85 2.15 47.70 38.31
C SER A 85 2.76 46.94 37.12
N THR A 86 4.02 47.23 36.79
CA THR A 86 4.75 46.52 35.72
C THR A 86 4.92 45.03 36.05
N LEU A 87 5.31 44.70 37.29
CA LEU A 87 5.45 43.31 37.74
C LEU A 87 4.10 42.59 37.78
N GLU A 88 3.02 43.25 38.18
CA GLU A 88 1.67 42.67 38.21
C GLU A 88 1.18 42.33 36.79
N ASN A 89 1.39 43.22 35.82
CA ASN A 89 1.10 42.95 34.41
C ASN A 89 1.94 41.79 33.85
N GLN A 90 3.21 41.68 34.24
CA GLN A 90 4.06 40.55 33.84
C GLN A 90 3.56 39.24 34.45
N ILE A 91 3.19 39.24 35.73
CA ILE A 91 2.61 38.06 36.39
C ILE A 91 1.31 37.64 35.71
N GLU A 92 0.43 38.60 35.38
CA GLU A 92 -0.85 38.31 34.70
C GLU A 92 -0.63 37.70 33.31
N ARG A 93 0.31 38.24 32.52
CA ARG A 93 0.69 37.65 31.23
C ARG A 93 1.23 36.22 31.39
N LEU A 94 2.08 35.98 32.37
CA LEU A 94 2.61 34.63 32.63
C LEU A 94 1.51 33.66 33.08
N LEU A 95 0.57 34.10 33.92
CA LEU A 95 -0.58 33.28 34.35
C LEU A 95 -1.53 32.98 33.19
N SER A 96 -1.83 33.97 32.34
CA SER A 96 -2.62 33.78 31.13
C SER A 96 -1.96 32.77 30.19
N HIS A 97 -0.65 32.95 29.93
CA HIS A 97 0.12 32.01 29.13
C HIS A 97 0.04 30.60 29.73
N ARG A 98 0.31 30.46 31.03
CA ARG A 98 0.23 29.18 31.77
C ARG A 98 -1.14 28.51 31.63
N SER A 99 -2.24 29.26 31.60
CA SER A 99 -3.59 28.72 31.43
C SER A 99 -3.82 28.12 30.04
N VAL A 100 -3.36 28.80 28.98
CA VAL A 100 -3.39 28.30 27.59
C VAL A 100 -2.54 27.04 27.48
N TRP A 101 -1.35 27.05 28.09
CA TRP A 101 -0.45 25.90 28.15
C TRP A 101 -1.09 24.68 28.82
N TYR A 102 -1.75 24.83 29.97
CA TYR A 102 -2.44 23.72 30.64
C TYR A 102 -3.60 23.15 29.82
N LYS A 103 -4.32 24.01 29.09
CA LYS A 103 -5.38 23.56 28.19
C LYS A 103 -4.82 22.70 27.06
N HIS A 104 -3.73 23.15 26.43
CA HIS A 104 -3.05 22.38 25.38
C HIS A 104 -2.51 21.04 25.90
N GLN A 105 -1.87 21.04 27.08
CA GLN A 105 -1.36 19.82 27.70
C GLN A 105 -2.47 18.81 28.00
N ARG A 106 -3.64 19.26 28.49
CA ARG A 106 -4.81 18.38 28.70
C ARG A 106 -5.30 17.77 27.40
N THR A 107 -5.33 18.54 26.30
CA THR A 107 -5.68 18.02 24.99
C THR A 107 -4.69 16.94 24.55
N LEU A 108 -3.39 17.20 24.64
CA LEU A 108 -2.36 16.20 24.28
C LEU A 108 -2.45 14.93 25.15
N HIS A 109 -2.61 15.09 26.47
CA HIS A 109 -2.84 13.94 27.35
C HIS A 109 -4.12 13.18 26.98
N SER A 110 -5.22 13.87 26.67
CA SER A 110 -6.46 13.22 26.25
C SER A 110 -6.31 12.42 24.96
N CYS A 111 -5.39 12.81 24.06
CA CYS A 111 -5.09 12.09 22.83
C CYS A 111 -4.19 10.86 23.07
N VAL A 112 -3.25 10.93 24.02
CA VAL A 112 -2.28 9.84 24.30
C VAL A 112 -2.83 8.82 25.29
N TYR A 113 -3.72 9.24 26.18
CA TYR A 113 -4.26 8.40 27.25
C TYR A 113 -5.06 7.18 26.76
N PRO A 114 -5.83 7.22 25.66
CA PRO A 114 -6.48 6.04 25.10
C PRO A 114 -5.48 4.97 24.69
N VAL A 115 -4.37 5.37 24.06
CA VAL A 115 -3.38 4.42 23.52
C VAL A 115 -2.63 3.70 24.65
N ASN A 116 -2.31 4.42 25.73
CA ASN A 116 -1.66 3.81 26.91
C ASN A 116 -2.59 2.91 27.73
N ARG A 117 -3.89 2.92 27.47
CA ARG A 117 -4.87 2.02 28.08
C ARG A 117 -5.20 0.81 27.23
N LEU A 118 -4.69 0.75 25.99
CA LEU A 118 -4.93 -0.41 25.13
C LEU A 118 -4.22 -1.63 25.72
N PRO A 119 -4.87 -2.81 25.68
CA PRO A 119 -4.22 -4.07 25.97
C PRO A 119 -2.98 -4.27 25.08
N ALA A 120 -1.97 -4.98 25.60
CA ALA A 120 -0.72 -5.21 24.89
C ALA A 120 -0.93 -5.89 23.54
N GLU A 121 -1.92 -6.77 23.43
CA GLU A 121 -2.31 -7.50 22.23
C GLU A 121 -2.79 -6.55 21.13
N ILE A 122 -3.55 -5.52 21.50
CA ILE A 122 -4.03 -4.50 20.56
C ILE A 122 -2.88 -3.61 20.11
N LEU A 123 -2.00 -3.22 21.04
CA LEU A 123 -0.78 -2.47 20.70
C LEU A 123 0.13 -3.27 19.75
N ILE A 124 0.30 -4.57 19.96
CA ILE A 124 1.07 -5.43 19.05
C ILE A 124 0.46 -5.43 17.65
N LYS A 125 -0.87 -5.58 17.52
CA LYS A 125 -1.53 -5.51 16.21
C LYS A 125 -1.33 -4.16 15.52
N ILE A 126 -1.43 -3.06 16.28
CA ILE A 126 -1.13 -1.70 15.77
C ILE A 126 0.34 -1.60 15.33
N PHE A 127 1.27 -2.15 16.11
CA PHE A 127 2.70 -2.12 15.78
C PHE A 127 3.02 -2.98 14.56
N VAL A 128 2.45 -4.18 14.44
CA VAL A 128 2.59 -5.04 13.26
C VAL A 128 2.08 -4.32 12.02
N PHE A 129 0.89 -3.72 12.10
CA PHE A 129 0.32 -2.92 11.02
C PHE A 129 1.22 -1.74 10.63
N ALA A 130 1.69 -0.99 11.62
CA ALA A 130 2.55 0.18 11.38
C ALA A 130 3.98 -0.19 10.94
N CYS A 131 4.48 -1.37 11.29
CA CYS A 131 5.77 -1.92 10.85
C CYS A 131 5.74 -2.45 9.42
N GLY A 132 4.58 -2.83 8.87
CA GLY A 132 4.47 -3.40 7.52
C GLY A 132 5.10 -2.53 6.42
N ASP A 133 5.16 -1.22 6.67
CA ASP A 133 5.72 -0.22 5.74
C ASP A 133 7.16 0.20 6.03
N ILE A 134 7.79 -0.38 7.05
CA ILE A 134 9.10 0.08 7.50
C ILE A 134 10.22 -0.74 6.84
N ASP A 135 11.05 -0.04 6.08
CA ASP A 135 12.29 -0.58 5.51
C ASP A 135 13.38 -0.72 6.58
N LEU A 136 13.86 -1.96 6.78
CA LEU A 136 14.93 -2.28 7.72
C LEU A 136 16.25 -1.55 7.45
N ALA A 137 16.51 -1.14 6.21
CA ALA A 137 17.71 -0.38 5.87
C ALA A 137 17.68 1.04 6.46
N CYS A 138 16.50 1.67 6.49
CA CYS A 138 16.32 3.02 7.02
C CYS A 138 15.89 3.02 8.49
N ASN A 139 15.07 2.05 8.90
CA ASN A 139 14.30 2.09 10.14
C ASN A 139 14.09 0.65 10.68
N PRO A 140 14.63 0.30 11.86
CA PRO A 140 14.42 -1.00 12.47
C PRO A 140 13.04 -1.05 13.13
N GLY A 141 11.98 -1.28 12.33
CA GLY A 141 10.56 -1.16 12.67
C GLY A 141 10.17 -1.25 14.15
N PRO A 142 10.21 -2.43 14.79
CA PRO A 142 9.84 -2.66 16.19
C PRO A 142 10.65 -1.83 17.18
N LEU A 143 11.92 -1.57 16.90
CA LEU A 143 12.79 -0.79 17.79
C LEU A 143 12.32 0.66 17.90
N ILE A 144 11.67 1.19 16.85
CA ILE A 144 11.13 2.55 16.92
C ILE A 144 10.02 2.64 17.96
N PHE A 145 9.12 1.65 18.03
CA PHE A 145 8.11 1.56 19.08
C PHE A 145 8.75 1.36 20.47
N GLY A 146 9.84 0.61 20.53
CA GLY A 146 10.63 0.45 21.74
C GLY A 146 11.31 1.74 22.22
N ALA A 147 11.48 2.74 21.35
CA ALA A 147 12.06 4.03 21.73
C ALA A 147 11.03 5.00 22.36
N VAL A 148 9.72 4.79 22.14
CA VAL A 148 8.66 5.73 22.56
C VAL A 148 8.52 5.83 24.08
N CYS A 149 8.23 4.72 24.76
CA CYS A 149 8.11 4.69 26.22
C CYS A 149 8.43 3.30 26.80
N ARG A 150 8.57 3.21 28.12
CA ARG A 150 8.88 1.95 28.81
C ARG A 150 7.82 0.87 28.57
N THR A 151 6.55 1.25 28.57
CA THR A 151 5.45 0.30 28.34
C THR A 151 5.53 -0.29 26.93
N TRP A 152 5.71 0.55 25.90
CA TRP A 152 5.81 0.08 24.52
C TRP A 152 7.05 -0.76 24.28
N ARG A 153 8.17 -0.38 24.90
CA ARG A 153 9.38 -1.21 24.93
C ARG A 153 9.11 -2.57 25.54
N GLY A 154 8.42 -2.61 26.69
CA GLY A 154 8.01 -3.86 27.32
C GLY A 154 7.16 -4.72 26.39
N VAL A 155 6.19 -4.11 25.70
CA VAL A 155 5.34 -4.79 24.71
C VAL A 155 6.17 -5.33 23.54
N VAL A 156 7.02 -4.53 22.91
CA VAL A 156 7.87 -4.92 21.78
C VAL A 156 8.84 -6.05 22.12
N LEU A 157 9.46 -5.98 23.30
CA LEU A 157 10.40 -7.01 23.75
C LEU A 157 9.69 -8.29 24.21
N SER A 158 8.45 -8.18 24.69
CA SER A 158 7.64 -9.34 25.10
C SER A 158 6.88 -9.98 23.93
N SER A 159 6.63 -9.23 22.85
CA SER A 159 6.00 -9.71 21.63
C SER A 159 7.01 -10.54 20.83
N LYS A 160 7.22 -11.79 21.23
CA LYS A 160 8.27 -12.65 20.68
C LYS A 160 8.06 -13.12 19.24
N THR A 161 6.96 -12.77 18.59
CA THR A 161 6.44 -13.62 17.51
C THR A 161 6.15 -12.82 16.24
N GLU A 162 5.01 -12.14 16.18
CA GLU A 162 4.50 -11.54 14.94
C GLU A 162 5.36 -10.35 14.49
N LEU A 163 5.71 -9.47 15.43
CA LEU A 163 6.41 -8.23 15.17
C LEU A 163 7.83 -8.42 14.59
N TRP A 164 8.49 -9.52 14.95
CA TRP A 164 9.85 -9.84 14.51
C TRP A 164 9.89 -10.86 13.37
N SER A 165 8.74 -11.40 12.96
CA SER A 165 8.63 -12.41 11.91
C SER A 165 8.50 -11.84 10.50
N CYS A 166 8.22 -10.55 10.36
CA CYS A 166 8.11 -9.86 9.08
C CYS A 166 9.37 -9.04 8.81
N LEU A 167 10.18 -9.47 7.83
CA LEU A 167 11.40 -8.78 7.42
C LEU A 167 11.20 -8.16 6.04
N ARG A 168 11.22 -6.83 5.98
CA ARG A 168 11.11 -6.05 4.74
C ARG A 168 12.38 -5.26 4.48
N PHE A 169 13.03 -5.55 3.36
CA PHE A 169 14.26 -4.90 2.92
C PHE A 169 13.96 -4.12 1.66
N ILE A 170 14.20 -2.80 1.68
CA ILE A 170 14.22 -1.99 0.47
C ILE A 170 15.65 -1.53 0.26
N ILE A 171 16.28 -1.99 -0.82
CA ILE A 171 17.66 -1.66 -1.15
C ILE A 171 17.60 -0.53 -2.18
N PRO A 172 17.87 0.73 -1.77
CA PRO A 172 17.73 1.89 -2.64
C PRO A 172 18.77 1.93 -3.79
N PRO A 173 18.40 2.53 -4.94
CA PRO A 173 19.23 2.58 -6.15
C PRO A 173 20.48 3.48 -6.03
N THR A 174 20.43 4.49 -5.15
CA THR A 174 21.37 5.62 -5.12
C THR A 174 22.80 5.27 -4.70
N PHE A 175 23.04 4.03 -4.29
CA PHE A 175 24.35 3.59 -3.82
C PHE A 175 25.30 3.11 -4.93
N ASP A 176 24.86 3.10 -6.19
CA ASP A 176 25.64 2.53 -7.31
C ASP A 176 26.32 3.54 -8.23
N ILE A 177 26.02 4.83 -8.13
CA ILE A 177 26.39 5.79 -9.18
C ILE A 177 27.86 6.27 -9.07
N GLN A 178 28.58 5.99 -7.97
CA GLN A 178 30.01 6.35 -7.85
C GLN A 178 30.82 5.24 -7.19
N SER A 179 31.86 4.78 -7.89
CA SER A 179 32.65 3.58 -7.64
C SER A 179 33.49 3.56 -6.35
N VAL A 180 33.41 4.58 -5.50
CA VAL A 180 34.17 4.63 -4.25
C VAL A 180 33.33 4.01 -3.14
N GLU A 181 33.80 2.89 -2.57
CA GLU A 181 33.29 2.38 -1.30
C GLU A 181 33.42 3.48 -0.26
N THR A 182 32.32 4.16 0.03
CA THR A 182 32.29 5.11 1.14
C THR A 182 32.10 4.34 2.43
N ASP A 183 32.69 4.82 3.53
CA ASP A 183 32.49 4.23 4.87
C ASP A 183 30.99 4.08 5.23
N ASN A 184 30.13 4.90 4.64
CA ASN A 184 28.68 4.83 4.82
C ASN A 184 28.08 3.51 4.31
N THR A 185 28.58 2.97 3.18
CA THR A 185 28.08 1.70 2.63
C THR A 185 28.40 0.53 3.54
N LYS A 186 29.65 0.42 4.01
CA LYS A 186 30.07 -0.61 4.96
C LYS A 186 29.32 -0.51 6.30
N ARG A 187 29.06 0.71 6.77
CA ARG A 187 28.26 0.95 7.99
C ARG A 187 26.82 0.48 7.79
N LEU A 188 26.22 0.75 6.64
CA LEU A 188 24.86 0.30 6.32
C LEU A 188 24.79 -1.22 6.27
N ASP A 189 25.71 -1.88 5.54
CA ASP A 189 25.75 -3.33 5.43
C ASP A 189 25.94 -3.99 6.80
N LYS A 190 26.80 -3.44 7.66
CA LYS A 190 26.98 -3.90 9.04
C LYS A 190 25.71 -3.72 9.88
N ARG A 191 25.01 -2.58 9.74
CA ARG A 191 23.74 -2.31 10.45
C ARG A 191 22.66 -3.27 9.99
N LEU A 192 22.51 -3.46 8.69
CA LEU A 192 21.52 -4.33 8.09
C LEU A 192 21.73 -5.77 8.55
N ASN A 193 22.97 -6.25 8.51
CA ASN A 193 23.35 -7.56 9.02
C ASN A 193 23.00 -7.73 10.50
N LYS A 194 23.29 -6.74 11.35
CA LYS A 194 22.90 -6.77 12.77
C LYS A 194 21.38 -6.79 12.96
N CYS A 195 20.64 -6.04 12.14
CA CYS A 195 19.19 -6.05 12.17
C CYS A 195 18.64 -7.43 11.78
N VAL A 196 19.16 -8.04 10.71
CA VAL A 196 18.78 -9.41 10.31
C VAL A 196 19.02 -10.39 11.46
N ASP A 197 20.22 -10.36 12.06
CA ASP A 197 20.57 -11.24 13.17
C ASP A 197 19.61 -11.05 14.35
N LEU A 198 19.29 -9.78 14.70
CA LEU A 198 18.33 -9.46 15.76
C LEU A 198 16.92 -9.99 15.46
N TYR A 199 16.42 -9.84 14.23
CA TYR A 199 15.09 -10.34 13.87
C TYR A 199 15.04 -11.86 13.85
N LEU A 200 16.07 -12.51 13.35
CA LEU A 200 16.17 -13.97 13.36
C LEU A 200 16.25 -14.52 14.78
N GLU A 201 17.00 -13.85 15.67
CA GLU A 201 17.07 -14.19 17.10
C GLU A 201 15.71 -14.00 17.77
N LYS A 202 15.07 -12.83 17.59
CA LYS A 202 13.81 -12.50 18.28
C LYS A 202 12.60 -13.26 17.74
N SER A 203 12.58 -13.61 16.45
CA SER A 203 11.51 -14.43 15.86
C SER A 203 11.59 -15.89 16.28
N GLU A 204 12.72 -16.37 16.81
CA GLU A 204 12.94 -17.73 17.32
C GLU A 204 12.53 -18.86 16.36
N ARG A 205 11.31 -19.40 16.49
CA ARG A 205 10.76 -20.50 15.67
C ARG A 205 9.57 -20.07 14.82
N HIS A 206 9.21 -18.79 14.85
CA HIS A 206 8.05 -18.28 14.12
C HIS A 206 8.28 -18.37 12.62
N LEU A 207 7.17 -18.54 11.91
CA LEU A 207 7.16 -18.51 10.46
C LEU A 207 7.49 -17.11 9.97
N LEU A 208 8.36 -17.00 8.97
CA LEU A 208 8.88 -15.74 8.47
C LEU A 208 8.13 -15.28 7.22
N THR A 209 7.85 -13.98 7.18
CA THR A 209 7.43 -13.26 5.98
C THR A 209 8.61 -12.41 5.52
N LEU A 210 9.14 -12.70 4.35
CA LEU A 210 10.29 -12.00 3.78
C LEU A 210 9.86 -11.19 2.56
N HIS A 211 10.26 -9.93 2.51
CA HIS A 211 10.04 -9.05 1.37
C HIS A 211 11.33 -8.31 1.04
N ILE A 212 11.97 -8.66 -0.08
CA ILE A 212 13.23 -8.08 -0.53
C ILE A 212 12.95 -7.30 -1.81
N THR A 213 13.14 -5.99 -1.79
CA THR A 213 12.97 -5.11 -2.95
C THR A 213 14.29 -4.46 -3.31
N TYR A 214 14.67 -4.53 -4.58
CA TYR A 214 15.81 -3.84 -5.14
C TYR A 214 15.37 -3.04 -6.38
N ASN A 215 15.54 -1.72 -6.29
CA ASN A 215 15.13 -0.78 -7.34
C ASN A 215 16.32 -0.16 -8.10
N GLY A 216 17.53 -0.69 -7.92
CA GLY A 216 18.76 -0.18 -8.54
C GLY A 216 19.05 -0.70 -9.93
N VAL A 217 20.06 -0.13 -10.58
CA VAL A 217 20.61 -0.64 -11.84
C VAL A 217 21.46 -1.86 -11.56
N ARG A 218 21.42 -2.89 -12.41
CA ARG A 218 22.25 -4.08 -12.24
C ARG A 218 23.73 -3.71 -12.10
N THR A 219 24.26 -3.80 -10.89
CA THR A 219 25.71 -3.79 -10.64
C THR A 219 26.12 -5.04 -9.88
N PRO A 220 27.34 -5.54 -10.10
CA PRO A 220 27.88 -6.64 -9.30
C PRO A 220 27.87 -6.37 -7.80
N ARG A 221 28.02 -5.10 -7.39
CA ARG A 221 28.11 -4.69 -5.97
C ARG A 221 26.75 -4.71 -5.28
N ALA A 222 25.72 -4.17 -5.91
CA ALA A 222 24.36 -4.28 -5.39
C ALA A 222 23.95 -5.73 -5.21
N TRP A 223 24.37 -6.60 -6.13
CA TRP A 223 24.12 -8.02 -6.01
C TRP A 223 24.78 -8.63 -4.79
N THR A 224 26.05 -8.30 -4.52
CA THR A 224 26.77 -8.80 -3.35
C THR A 224 26.01 -8.49 -2.05
N ARG A 225 25.30 -7.35 -1.96
CA ARG A 225 24.48 -7.03 -0.78
C ARG A 225 23.24 -7.91 -0.67
N VAL A 226 22.44 -8.00 -1.73
CA VAL A 226 21.26 -8.88 -1.77
C VAL A 226 21.68 -10.31 -1.42
N TYR A 227 22.76 -10.78 -2.04
CA TYR A 227 23.33 -12.09 -1.79
C TYR A 227 23.79 -12.28 -0.34
N SER A 228 24.50 -11.31 0.26
CA SER A 228 24.93 -11.41 1.66
C SER A 228 23.76 -11.49 2.65
N LEU A 229 22.62 -10.88 2.33
CA LEU A 229 21.40 -11.01 3.12
C LEU A 229 20.76 -12.37 2.93
N LEU A 230 20.66 -12.82 1.68
CA LEU A 230 20.12 -14.13 1.35
C LEU A 230 20.96 -15.26 1.95
N GLU A 231 22.28 -15.16 1.93
CA GLU A 231 23.21 -16.11 2.55
C GLU A 231 22.90 -16.31 4.05
N LYS A 232 22.53 -15.24 4.76
CA LYS A 232 22.08 -15.33 6.17
C LYS A 232 20.67 -15.85 6.34
N LEU A 233 19.77 -15.52 5.42
CA LEU A 233 18.34 -15.86 5.54
C LEU A 233 18.06 -17.31 5.10
N ILE A 234 18.75 -17.82 4.07
CA ILE A 234 18.56 -19.15 3.46
C ILE A 234 18.69 -20.29 4.48
N PRO A 235 19.62 -20.28 5.45
CA PRO A 235 19.65 -21.27 6.53
C PRO A 235 18.33 -21.37 7.33
N HIS A 236 17.50 -20.32 7.30
CA HIS A 236 16.20 -20.26 7.95
C HIS A 236 15.01 -20.47 6.99
N SER A 237 15.26 -20.87 5.74
CA SER A 237 14.25 -21.14 4.69
C SER A 237 13.15 -22.11 5.09
N SER A 238 13.45 -23.06 5.99
CA SER A 238 12.48 -23.98 6.56
C SER A 238 11.29 -23.30 7.25
N ARG A 239 11.47 -22.07 7.71
CA ARG A 239 10.47 -21.26 8.42
C ARG A 239 9.78 -20.25 7.52
N TRP A 240 10.16 -20.10 6.25
CA TRP A 240 9.55 -19.09 5.39
C TRP A 240 8.13 -19.50 5.02
N ARG A 241 7.19 -18.60 5.27
CA ARG A 241 5.77 -18.75 4.94
C ARG A 241 5.39 -17.93 3.72
N HIS A 242 5.90 -16.71 3.64
CA HIS A 242 5.72 -15.82 2.50
C HIS A 242 7.07 -15.27 2.08
N LEU A 243 7.38 -15.37 0.79
CA LEU A 243 8.61 -14.85 0.20
C LEU A 243 8.25 -13.94 -0.97
N THR A 244 8.64 -12.68 -0.90
CA THR A 244 8.61 -11.73 -2.02
C THR A 244 10.03 -11.29 -2.33
N ILE A 245 10.47 -11.50 -3.56
CA ILE A 245 11.71 -10.95 -4.09
C ILE A 245 11.34 -10.11 -5.31
N ASP A 246 11.40 -8.79 -5.16
CA ASP A 246 11.25 -7.84 -6.25
C ASP A 246 12.63 -7.28 -6.61
N ALA A 247 13.22 -7.82 -7.66
CA ALA A 247 14.59 -7.60 -8.04
C ALA A 247 14.68 -7.48 -9.56
N LYS A 248 13.92 -6.51 -10.11
CA LYS A 248 13.77 -6.19 -11.55
C LYS A 248 15.07 -5.83 -12.29
N SER A 249 16.23 -6.02 -11.70
CA SER A 249 17.54 -5.82 -12.35
C SER A 249 18.39 -7.08 -12.35
N PHE A 250 17.85 -8.20 -11.89
CA PHE A 250 18.57 -9.46 -11.77
C PHE A 250 17.86 -10.58 -12.50
N SER A 251 18.60 -11.68 -12.68
CA SER A 251 18.12 -12.95 -13.19
C SER A 251 17.89 -13.94 -12.05
N PRO A 252 16.99 -14.93 -12.21
CA PRO A 252 16.86 -16.02 -11.25
C PRO A 252 18.17 -16.82 -11.06
N GLY A 253 19.00 -16.88 -12.10
CA GLY A 253 20.29 -17.60 -12.06
C GLY A 253 21.34 -16.94 -11.17
N ASP A 254 21.13 -15.67 -10.78
CA ASP A 254 22.04 -14.99 -9.87
C ASP A 254 21.89 -15.51 -8.41
N ILE A 255 20.80 -16.21 -8.07
CA ILE A 255 20.51 -16.78 -6.73
C ILE A 255 20.49 -18.32 -6.75
N PRO A 256 21.63 -18.99 -7.00
CA PRO A 256 21.65 -20.45 -7.07
C PRO A 256 21.24 -21.10 -5.74
N ASP A 257 21.68 -20.56 -4.60
CA ASP A 257 21.45 -21.16 -3.28
C ASP A 257 19.98 -21.17 -2.86
N LEU A 258 19.17 -20.25 -3.39
CA LEU A 258 17.73 -20.26 -3.17
C LEU A 258 17.06 -21.45 -3.87
N CYS A 259 17.64 -21.93 -4.97
CA CYS A 259 17.15 -23.11 -5.69
C CYS A 259 17.25 -24.37 -4.83
N ASP A 260 18.29 -24.48 -4.01
CA ASP A 260 18.56 -25.68 -3.21
C ASP A 260 18.00 -25.57 -1.77
N ALA A 261 17.41 -24.42 -1.42
CA ALA A 261 16.88 -24.17 -0.09
C ALA A 261 15.63 -25.03 0.19
N PRO A 262 15.55 -25.70 1.35
CA PRO A 262 14.34 -26.41 1.74
C PRO A 262 13.25 -25.41 2.13
N LEU A 263 12.11 -25.44 1.42
CA LEU A 263 10.99 -24.52 1.65
C LEU A 263 9.69 -25.24 2.13
N PRO A 264 9.74 -26.06 3.21
CA PRO A 264 8.65 -26.89 3.74
C PRO A 264 7.45 -26.13 4.35
N SER A 265 7.59 -24.83 4.65
CA SER A 265 6.51 -24.03 5.23
C SER A 265 5.95 -22.97 4.28
N LEU A 266 6.48 -22.90 3.06
CA LEU A 266 6.15 -21.81 2.14
C LEU A 266 4.73 -21.96 1.59
N GLU A 267 3.92 -20.93 1.81
CA GLU A 267 2.51 -20.83 1.42
C GLU A 267 2.33 -19.90 0.21
N SER A 268 3.12 -18.82 0.14
CA SER A 268 3.11 -17.85 -0.97
C SER A 268 4.52 -17.49 -1.41
N MET A 269 4.72 -17.39 -2.73
CA MET A 269 5.97 -16.97 -3.35
C MET A 269 5.69 -15.90 -4.41
N ALA A 270 6.39 -14.77 -4.34
CA ALA A 270 6.31 -13.67 -5.28
C ALA A 270 7.72 -13.29 -5.79
N LEU A 271 7.93 -13.30 -7.11
CA LEU A 271 9.25 -13.22 -7.73
C LEU A 271 9.22 -12.32 -8.96
N PHE A 272 9.83 -11.14 -8.87
CA PHE A 272 9.85 -10.17 -9.94
C PHE A 272 11.28 -9.87 -10.39
N PHE A 273 11.59 -10.10 -11.66
CA PHE A 273 12.93 -9.99 -12.24
C PHE A 273 12.84 -9.31 -13.62
N ASN A 274 13.88 -8.63 -14.12
CA ASN A 274 13.77 -8.00 -15.45
C ASN A 274 13.73 -9.02 -16.56
N ASP A 275 14.54 -10.07 -16.37
CA ASP A 275 14.98 -10.88 -17.48
C ASP A 275 13.87 -11.81 -17.90
N SER A 276 13.75 -12.03 -19.21
CA SER A 276 12.86 -12.99 -19.85
C SER A 276 13.19 -14.46 -19.55
N HIS A 277 13.99 -14.71 -18.51
CA HIS A 277 14.33 -16.04 -18.08
C HIS A 277 13.08 -16.81 -17.64
N PRO A 278 13.03 -18.11 -17.92
CA PRO A 278 11.94 -18.92 -17.45
C PRO A 278 12.00 -19.08 -15.94
N LEU A 279 10.84 -19.15 -15.29
CA LEU A 279 10.72 -19.53 -13.89
C LEU A 279 11.43 -20.88 -13.70
N PRO A 280 12.45 -20.99 -12.83
CA PRO A 280 13.10 -22.26 -12.54
C PRO A 280 12.11 -23.16 -11.79
N LEU A 281 11.45 -24.04 -12.54
CA LEU A 281 10.39 -24.90 -12.00
C LEU A 281 10.88 -25.90 -10.95
N SER A 282 12.20 -26.11 -10.85
CA SER A 282 12.81 -26.81 -9.72
C SER A 282 12.39 -26.23 -8.38
N TRP A 283 12.14 -24.92 -8.30
CA TRP A 283 11.64 -24.25 -7.10
C TRP A 283 10.28 -24.79 -6.68
N LEU A 284 9.43 -25.20 -7.63
CA LEU A 284 8.09 -25.73 -7.33
C LEU A 284 8.11 -27.17 -6.81
N ILE A 285 9.18 -27.92 -7.08
CA ILE A 285 9.34 -29.32 -6.62
C ILE A 285 9.88 -29.34 -5.19
N LEU A 286 10.85 -28.46 -4.94
CA LEU A 286 11.56 -28.37 -3.66
C LEU A 286 10.75 -27.62 -2.60
N THR A 287 9.71 -26.91 -3.04
CA THR A 287 8.76 -26.24 -2.15
C THR A 287 7.72 -27.21 -1.60
N SER A 288 7.22 -26.86 -0.42
CA SER A 288 6.30 -27.67 0.36
C SER A 288 4.99 -28.02 -0.33
N GLY A 289 4.34 -29.06 0.18
CA GLY A 289 2.93 -29.33 -0.11
C GLY A 289 1.95 -28.24 0.36
N LYS A 290 2.41 -27.12 0.93
CA LYS A 290 1.59 -25.98 1.38
C LYS A 290 1.61 -24.79 0.42
N LEU A 291 2.49 -24.77 -0.58
CA LEU A 291 2.59 -23.63 -1.52
C LEU A 291 1.32 -23.54 -2.36
N HIS A 292 0.48 -22.53 -2.13
CA HIS A 292 -0.78 -22.37 -2.84
C HIS A 292 -0.80 -21.15 -3.78
N THR A 293 0.07 -20.16 -3.54
CA THR A 293 0.14 -18.93 -4.33
C THR A 293 1.53 -18.73 -4.92
N ILE A 294 1.59 -18.50 -6.23
CA ILE A 294 2.79 -18.11 -6.94
C ILE A 294 2.49 -16.87 -7.77
N THR A 295 3.29 -15.83 -7.60
CA THR A 295 3.23 -14.60 -8.39
C THR A 295 4.60 -14.35 -8.98
N THR A 296 4.68 -14.18 -10.29
CA THR A 296 5.95 -13.86 -10.94
C THR A 296 5.71 -13.08 -12.23
N ASN A 297 6.71 -12.35 -12.70
CA ASN A 297 6.75 -11.86 -14.07
C ASN A 297 7.65 -12.72 -14.98
N LEU A 298 8.19 -13.83 -14.46
CA LEU A 298 8.98 -14.78 -15.22
C LEU A 298 8.10 -15.64 -16.12
N ARG A 299 8.67 -16.11 -17.23
CA ARG A 299 7.97 -16.94 -18.21
C ARG A 299 7.84 -18.39 -17.73
N LEU A 300 6.72 -19.05 -18.02
CA LEU A 300 6.59 -20.50 -17.77
C LEU A 300 7.23 -21.32 -18.91
N SER A 301 8.32 -22.03 -18.63
CA SER A 301 8.95 -22.92 -19.63
C SER A 301 8.29 -24.29 -19.70
N SER A 302 7.86 -24.72 -20.89
CA SER A 302 7.34 -26.09 -21.09
C SER A 302 8.39 -27.17 -20.87
N ARG A 303 9.68 -26.87 -21.08
CA ARG A 303 10.75 -27.88 -21.08
C ARG A 303 10.91 -28.53 -19.70
N GLY A 304 10.66 -27.79 -18.62
CA GLY A 304 10.69 -28.35 -17.27
C GLY A 304 9.34 -28.92 -16.83
N LEU A 305 8.22 -28.28 -17.20
CA LEU A 305 6.89 -28.66 -16.68
C LEU A 305 6.54 -30.12 -16.93
N SER A 306 6.93 -30.68 -18.09
CA SER A 306 6.59 -32.06 -18.46
C SER A 306 7.11 -33.13 -17.47
N THR A 307 8.24 -32.89 -16.82
CA THR A 307 8.94 -33.90 -15.99
C THR A 307 8.52 -33.90 -14.52
N LEU A 308 7.85 -32.85 -14.04
CA LEU A 308 7.62 -32.65 -12.61
C LEU A 308 6.34 -33.35 -12.14
N PRO A 309 6.18 -33.67 -10.85
CA PRO A 309 4.85 -33.99 -10.32
C PRO A 309 3.92 -32.77 -10.46
N SER A 310 2.63 -33.00 -10.70
CA SER A 310 1.64 -31.91 -10.78
C SER A 310 1.38 -31.34 -9.37
N PRO A 311 1.68 -30.06 -9.13
CA PRO A 311 1.46 -29.42 -7.83
C PRO A 311 -0.01 -29.05 -7.67
N LYS A 312 -0.82 -30.01 -7.23
CA LYS A 312 -2.28 -29.86 -7.08
C LYS A 312 -2.68 -28.83 -6.02
N GLN A 313 -1.78 -28.44 -5.13
CA GLN A 313 -2.05 -27.50 -4.04
C GLN A 313 -2.14 -26.04 -4.50
N ILE A 314 -1.64 -25.70 -5.70
CA ILE A 314 -1.62 -24.32 -6.19
C ILE A 314 -3.01 -23.92 -6.65
N THR A 315 -3.53 -22.87 -6.02
CA THR A 315 -4.84 -22.28 -6.30
C THR A 315 -4.72 -20.90 -6.96
N SER A 316 -3.57 -20.24 -6.86
CA SER A 316 -3.31 -18.92 -7.44
C SER A 316 -1.98 -18.90 -8.17
N LEU A 317 -2.00 -18.56 -9.46
CA LEU A 317 -0.82 -18.50 -10.31
C LEU A 317 -0.83 -17.23 -11.16
N THR A 318 0.14 -16.36 -10.94
CA THR A 318 0.42 -15.19 -11.78
C THR A 318 1.80 -15.33 -12.40
N PHE A 319 1.93 -15.18 -13.70
CA PHE A 319 3.22 -15.33 -14.40
C PHE A 319 3.35 -14.40 -15.60
N GLY A 320 4.58 -14.21 -16.10
CA GLY A 320 4.86 -13.48 -17.32
C GLY A 320 4.40 -14.25 -18.56
N ALA A 321 3.42 -13.72 -19.29
CA ALA A 321 3.01 -14.24 -20.58
C ALA A 321 4.17 -14.14 -21.59
N SER A 322 4.26 -15.12 -22.48
CA SER A 322 5.28 -15.17 -23.54
C SER A 322 4.64 -15.54 -24.86
N GLU A 323 5.41 -15.47 -25.96
CA GLU A 323 4.95 -15.80 -27.33
C GLU A 323 4.16 -17.12 -27.42
N GLU A 324 4.42 -18.04 -26.49
CA GLU A 324 3.78 -19.34 -26.42
C GLU A 324 2.62 -19.38 -25.40
N LEU A 325 1.71 -18.40 -25.43
CA LEU A 325 0.43 -18.48 -24.70
C LEU A 325 -0.33 -19.79 -25.01
N ASN A 326 -0.07 -20.40 -26.17
CA ASN A 326 -0.50 -21.77 -26.53
C ASN A 326 -0.12 -22.86 -25.50
N LYS A 327 0.82 -22.55 -24.60
CA LYS A 327 1.22 -23.39 -23.46
C LYS A 327 0.33 -23.24 -22.22
N LEU A 328 -0.72 -22.42 -22.25
CA LEU A 328 -1.76 -22.41 -21.21
C LEU A 328 -2.46 -23.77 -21.07
N LYS A 329 -2.43 -24.63 -22.10
CA LYS A 329 -2.80 -26.06 -21.96
C LYS A 329 -2.00 -26.77 -20.86
N ILE A 330 -0.74 -26.38 -20.65
CA ILE A 330 0.09 -26.90 -19.56
C ILE A 330 -0.43 -26.41 -18.21
N VAL A 331 -0.89 -25.17 -18.10
CA VAL A 331 -1.47 -24.64 -16.86
C VAL A 331 -2.68 -25.48 -16.44
N ARG A 332 -3.60 -25.78 -17.36
CA ARG A 332 -4.76 -26.65 -17.08
C ARG A 332 -4.36 -28.04 -16.59
N THR A 333 -3.39 -28.66 -17.26
CA THR A 333 -2.97 -30.03 -16.92
C THR A 333 -2.14 -30.09 -15.63
N ARG A 334 -1.45 -29.02 -15.27
CA ARG A 334 -0.52 -28.99 -14.13
C ARG A 334 -1.12 -28.45 -12.85
N PHE A 335 -2.06 -27.50 -12.96
CA PHE A 335 -2.70 -26.84 -11.83
C PHE A 335 -4.22 -27.09 -11.90
N PRO A 336 -4.68 -28.32 -11.63
CA PRO A 336 -6.09 -28.68 -11.79
C PRO A 336 -7.01 -27.95 -10.79
N ASN A 337 -6.47 -27.45 -9.68
CA ASN A 337 -7.20 -26.71 -8.65
C ASN A 337 -7.02 -25.19 -8.76
N LEU A 338 -6.56 -24.69 -9.91
CA LEU A 338 -6.32 -23.28 -10.11
C LEU A 338 -7.65 -22.51 -10.08
N GLN A 339 -7.75 -21.55 -9.16
CA GLN A 339 -8.90 -20.65 -9.00
C GLN A 339 -8.59 -19.25 -9.51
N HIS A 340 -7.36 -18.77 -9.31
CA HIS A 340 -6.90 -17.46 -9.78
C HIS A 340 -5.77 -17.62 -10.81
N LEU A 341 -5.93 -16.98 -11.97
CA LEU A 341 -4.92 -16.89 -13.00
C LEU A 341 -4.56 -15.42 -13.26
N GLY A 342 -3.31 -15.06 -13.06
CA GLY A 342 -2.76 -13.77 -13.45
C GLY A 342 -1.83 -13.89 -14.66
N LEU A 343 -1.99 -12.99 -15.63
CA LEU A 343 -1.14 -12.87 -16.80
C LEU A 343 -0.48 -11.50 -16.79
N THR A 344 0.84 -11.45 -16.72
CA THR A 344 1.60 -10.21 -16.77
C THR A 344 2.36 -10.13 -18.09
N ASP A 345 2.42 -8.96 -18.72
CA ASP A 345 3.23 -8.76 -19.90
C ASP A 345 4.73 -8.89 -19.55
N ALA A 346 5.45 -9.73 -20.30
CA ALA A 346 6.88 -9.91 -20.13
C ALA A 346 7.60 -8.90 -21.04
N SER A 347 8.34 -7.97 -20.42
CA SER A 347 8.97 -6.74 -20.94
C SER A 347 9.80 -6.81 -22.24
N GLU A 348 9.91 -7.94 -22.91
CA GLU A 348 10.76 -8.12 -24.10
C GLU A 348 9.98 -8.63 -25.30
N SER A 349 9.58 -7.67 -26.15
CA SER A 349 9.33 -7.74 -27.61
C SER A 349 8.73 -9.04 -28.17
N SER A 350 7.85 -9.68 -27.41
CA SER A 350 7.38 -11.02 -27.75
C SER A 350 6.14 -10.90 -28.64
N SER A 351 6.25 -11.36 -29.88
CA SER A 351 5.10 -11.44 -30.77
C SER A 351 4.24 -12.64 -30.35
N PHE A 352 3.03 -12.37 -29.88
CA PHE A 352 2.09 -13.46 -29.59
C PHE A 352 1.56 -14.05 -30.89
N ARG A 353 1.71 -15.37 -31.05
CA ARG A 353 1.08 -16.10 -32.16
C ARG A 353 -0.17 -16.81 -31.66
N VAL A 354 -1.32 -16.35 -32.13
CA VAL A 354 -2.59 -17.06 -31.93
C VAL A 354 -2.53 -18.35 -32.75
N ALA A 355 -2.45 -19.50 -32.08
CA ALA A 355 -2.68 -20.77 -32.79
C ALA A 355 -4.16 -20.86 -33.13
N ALA A 356 -4.51 -21.43 -34.29
CA ALA A 356 -5.89 -21.65 -34.73
C ALA A 356 -6.61 -22.76 -33.93
N ASP A 357 -6.15 -23.06 -32.72
CA ASP A 357 -6.68 -24.10 -31.86
C ASP A 357 -7.99 -23.65 -31.19
N SER A 358 -8.79 -24.62 -30.75
CA SER A 358 -9.97 -24.34 -29.94
C SER A 358 -9.59 -23.58 -28.65
N PRO A 359 -10.45 -22.66 -28.18
CA PRO A 359 -10.29 -21.96 -26.90
C PRO A 359 -10.05 -22.93 -25.73
N TRP A 360 -9.33 -22.48 -24.72
CA TRP A 360 -8.95 -23.28 -23.55
C TRP A 360 -9.94 -23.11 -22.42
N ASP A 361 -10.66 -24.18 -22.07
CA ASP A 361 -11.50 -24.16 -20.86
C ASP A 361 -10.65 -24.24 -19.60
N LEU A 362 -10.70 -23.21 -18.76
CA LEU A 362 -10.05 -23.16 -17.45
C LEU A 362 -11.11 -23.03 -16.35
N PRO A 363 -11.04 -23.84 -15.27
CA PRO A 363 -11.99 -23.79 -14.17
C PRO A 363 -11.67 -22.65 -13.16
N ILE A 364 -11.20 -21.50 -13.65
CA ILE A 364 -10.83 -20.36 -12.82
C ILE A 364 -12.05 -19.53 -12.43
N THR A 365 -12.00 -18.92 -11.25
CA THR A 365 -13.00 -17.97 -10.75
C THR A 365 -12.51 -16.52 -10.83
N SER A 366 -11.19 -16.33 -10.93
CA SER A 366 -10.56 -15.01 -11.03
C SER A 366 -9.49 -14.97 -12.13
N LEU A 367 -9.54 -13.93 -12.95
CA LEU A 367 -8.60 -13.65 -14.03
C LEU A 367 -8.06 -12.23 -13.85
N GLU A 368 -6.74 -12.10 -13.78
CA GLU A 368 -6.04 -10.82 -13.73
C GLU A 368 -5.11 -10.69 -14.95
N ILE A 369 -5.16 -9.56 -15.63
CA ILE A 369 -4.31 -9.24 -16.78
C ILE A 369 -3.60 -7.92 -16.48
N ASN A 370 -2.28 -8.00 -16.36
CA ASN A 370 -1.38 -6.90 -16.04
C ASN A 370 -0.54 -6.57 -17.27
N MET A 371 -0.92 -5.51 -17.99
CA MET A 371 -0.23 -5.07 -19.20
C MET A 371 0.81 -4.02 -18.85
N SER A 372 1.93 -4.00 -19.57
CA SER A 372 2.89 -2.90 -19.48
C SER A 372 2.73 -2.02 -20.72
N PRO A 373 2.82 -0.68 -20.62
CA PRO A 373 2.85 0.16 -21.82
C PRO A 373 4.10 -0.22 -22.62
N LEU A 374 3.90 -0.64 -23.88
CA LEU A 374 4.96 -1.03 -24.80
C LEU A 374 6.02 0.07 -24.86
N GLY A 375 7.21 -0.21 -24.34
CA GLY A 375 8.31 0.74 -24.28
C GLY A 375 8.89 1.00 -25.67
N GLY A 376 8.73 2.23 -26.18
CA GLY A 376 9.68 2.90 -27.08
C GLY A 376 9.82 2.40 -28.53
N MET A 377 9.45 1.17 -28.84
CA MET A 377 9.76 0.57 -30.13
C MET A 377 8.58 0.71 -31.08
N SER A 378 8.79 1.46 -32.16
CA SER A 378 7.82 1.85 -33.18
C SER A 378 7.29 0.71 -34.07
N VAL A 379 7.24 -0.53 -33.59
CA VAL A 379 6.82 -1.68 -34.40
C VAL A 379 5.29 -1.85 -34.32
N PRO A 380 4.56 -1.70 -35.44
CA PRO A 380 3.12 -1.46 -35.44
C PRO A 380 2.23 -2.72 -35.41
N LEU A 381 2.69 -3.89 -34.95
CA LEU A 381 1.96 -5.15 -35.16
C LEU A 381 2.12 -6.19 -34.03
N GLN A 382 2.11 -5.78 -32.76
CA GLN A 382 2.01 -6.75 -31.66
C GLN A 382 0.57 -6.85 -31.19
N HIS A 383 0.00 -8.06 -31.32
CA HIS A 383 -1.26 -8.41 -30.67
C HIS A 383 -1.13 -8.16 -29.18
N ASP A 384 -2.09 -7.43 -28.62
CA ASP A 384 -2.11 -7.12 -27.21
C ASP A 384 -2.34 -8.40 -26.39
N LEU A 385 -1.68 -8.54 -25.25
CA LEU A 385 -1.85 -9.64 -24.30
C LEU A 385 -3.33 -9.81 -23.95
N LEU A 386 -4.07 -8.70 -23.82
CA LEU A 386 -5.51 -8.73 -23.58
C LEU A 386 -6.26 -9.43 -24.71
N GLU A 387 -6.03 -9.05 -25.96
CA GLU A 387 -6.67 -9.68 -27.12
C GLU A 387 -6.39 -11.18 -27.17
N VAL A 388 -5.12 -11.56 -27.03
CA VAL A 388 -4.70 -12.96 -27.11
C VAL A 388 -5.30 -13.78 -25.96
N ALA A 389 -5.27 -13.26 -24.73
CA ALA A 389 -5.88 -13.94 -23.60
C ALA A 389 -7.40 -14.07 -23.80
N MET A 390 -8.07 -13.00 -24.18
CA MET A 390 -9.52 -12.95 -24.36
C MET A 390 -9.99 -13.77 -25.57
N ASP A 391 -9.18 -13.98 -26.60
CA ASP A 391 -9.57 -14.81 -27.75
C ASP A 391 -9.37 -16.31 -27.49
N ASN A 392 -8.37 -16.67 -26.67
CA ASN A 392 -7.98 -18.06 -26.50
C ASN A 392 -8.47 -18.69 -25.18
N LEU A 393 -8.99 -17.92 -24.23
CA LEU A 393 -9.49 -18.46 -22.95
C LEU A 393 -11.01 -18.67 -22.95
N THR A 394 -11.47 -19.68 -22.23
CA THR A 394 -12.88 -19.87 -21.86
C THR A 394 -12.91 -20.20 -20.36
N ALA A 395 -13.65 -19.42 -19.57
CA ALA A 395 -13.68 -19.61 -18.12
C ALA A 395 -15.11 -19.49 -17.60
N PRO A 396 -15.92 -20.57 -17.64
CA PRO A 396 -17.34 -20.51 -17.34
C PRO A 396 -17.64 -20.14 -15.87
N ASN A 397 -16.71 -20.43 -14.96
CA ASN A 397 -16.84 -20.12 -13.55
C ASN A 397 -16.28 -18.74 -13.17
N LEU A 398 -15.85 -17.94 -14.15
CA LEU A 398 -15.22 -16.66 -13.88
C LEU A 398 -16.23 -15.68 -13.29
N SER A 399 -15.91 -15.15 -12.10
CA SER A 399 -16.70 -14.10 -11.45
C SER A 399 -15.92 -12.80 -11.27
N VAL A 400 -14.59 -12.86 -11.28
CA VAL A 400 -13.71 -11.70 -11.09
C VAL A 400 -12.82 -11.51 -12.32
N LEU A 401 -12.95 -10.37 -12.99
CA LEU A 401 -12.07 -9.96 -14.08
C LEU A 401 -11.36 -8.65 -13.72
N THR A 402 -10.03 -8.66 -13.76
CA THR A 402 -9.18 -7.50 -13.52
C THR A 402 -8.25 -7.27 -14.70
N VAL A 403 -8.29 -6.08 -15.28
CA VAL A 403 -7.39 -5.66 -16.37
C VAL A 403 -6.74 -4.35 -15.94
N LYS A 404 -5.41 -4.37 -15.83
CA LYS A 404 -4.60 -3.25 -15.34
C LYS A 404 -3.48 -2.94 -16.32
N VAL A 405 -3.19 -1.66 -16.50
CA VAL A 405 -1.94 -1.19 -17.11
C VAL A 405 -0.99 -0.78 -15.99
N ILE A 406 0.14 -1.47 -15.87
CA ILE A 406 1.20 -1.20 -14.91
C ILE A 406 2.26 -0.35 -15.60
N VAL A 407 2.42 0.90 -15.17
CA VAL A 407 3.44 1.77 -15.75
C VAL A 407 4.75 1.68 -14.95
N PRO A 408 5.89 1.35 -15.60
CA PRO A 408 7.18 1.34 -14.93
C PRO A 408 7.58 2.77 -14.51
N ARG A 409 8.05 2.92 -13.27
CA ARG A 409 8.40 4.22 -12.67
C ARG A 409 9.57 4.98 -13.31
N VAL A 410 10.40 4.32 -14.13
CA VAL A 410 11.82 4.73 -14.23
C VAL A 410 12.21 5.34 -15.58
N HIS A 411 11.38 5.29 -16.61
CA HIS A 411 11.80 5.78 -17.93
C HIS A 411 10.78 6.75 -18.53
N ARG A 412 11.17 8.03 -18.61
CA ARG A 412 10.61 8.97 -19.58
C ARG A 412 10.98 8.46 -20.96
N VAL A 413 10.08 7.70 -21.57
CA VAL A 413 10.21 7.28 -22.96
C VAL A 413 9.26 8.15 -23.76
N ASP A 414 9.78 9.00 -24.63
CA ASP A 414 8.98 9.89 -25.49
C ASP A 414 8.21 9.07 -26.55
N THR A 415 7.16 8.37 -26.14
CA THR A 415 6.28 7.61 -27.03
C THR A 415 4.92 8.26 -27.15
N ASN A 416 4.55 8.61 -28.38
CA ASN A 416 3.18 8.87 -28.79
C ASN A 416 2.37 7.56 -28.74
N LEU A 417 1.89 7.19 -27.55
CA LEU A 417 1.03 6.02 -27.36
C LEU A 417 -0.43 6.43 -27.63
N SER A 418 -0.91 6.30 -28.87
CA SER A 418 -2.33 6.49 -29.22
C SER A 418 -3.05 5.14 -29.37
N PHE A 419 -2.82 4.20 -28.45
CA PHE A 419 -3.49 2.91 -28.48
C PHE A 419 -4.86 3.04 -27.80
N LEU A 420 -5.92 2.91 -28.61
CA LEU A 420 -7.28 2.71 -28.15
C LEU A 420 -7.54 1.21 -28.07
N TYR A 421 -7.74 0.67 -26.87
CA TYR A 421 -8.09 -0.75 -26.74
C TYR A 421 -9.56 -0.96 -27.14
N SER A 422 -9.82 -2.00 -27.93
CA SER A 422 -11.19 -2.45 -28.22
C SER A 422 -11.63 -3.48 -27.19
N PHE A 423 -12.76 -3.24 -26.52
CA PHE A 423 -13.34 -4.21 -25.58
C PHE A 423 -14.20 -5.30 -26.23
N SER A 424 -14.24 -5.34 -27.57
CA SER A 424 -14.92 -6.40 -28.32
C SER A 424 -14.40 -7.80 -27.96
N HIS A 425 -13.09 -7.93 -27.68
CA HIS A 425 -12.50 -9.20 -27.24
C HIS A 425 -13.01 -9.63 -25.86
N ILE A 426 -13.16 -8.70 -24.92
CA ILE A 426 -13.72 -9.00 -23.59
C ILE A 426 -15.19 -9.43 -23.72
N GLN A 427 -15.98 -8.75 -24.54
CA GLN A 427 -17.37 -9.13 -24.79
C GLN A 427 -17.48 -10.53 -25.43
N ASN A 428 -16.65 -10.82 -26.43
CA ASN A 428 -16.57 -12.13 -27.07
C ASN A 428 -16.17 -13.22 -26.07
N PHE A 429 -15.20 -12.92 -25.20
CA PHE A 429 -14.78 -13.81 -24.12
C PHE A 429 -15.91 -14.10 -23.14
N ILE A 430 -16.65 -13.09 -22.67
CA ILE A 430 -17.79 -13.25 -21.74
C ILE A 430 -18.88 -14.10 -22.40
N ARG A 431 -19.27 -13.77 -23.64
CA ARG A 431 -20.29 -14.51 -24.40
C ARG A 431 -19.88 -15.97 -24.60
N ARG A 432 -18.61 -16.21 -24.96
CA ARG A 432 -18.08 -17.55 -25.19
C ARG A 432 -17.95 -18.36 -23.90
N SER A 433 -17.51 -17.73 -22.82
CA SER A 433 -17.38 -18.36 -21.52
C SER A 433 -18.72 -18.63 -20.86
N GLY A 434 -19.76 -17.83 -21.18
CA GLY A 434 -21.04 -17.88 -20.47
C GLY A 434 -20.90 -17.55 -18.98
N CYS A 435 -19.84 -16.83 -18.62
CA CYS A 435 -19.52 -16.52 -17.24
C CYS A 435 -20.38 -15.36 -16.72
N THR A 436 -20.46 -15.23 -15.39
CA THR A 436 -21.28 -14.23 -14.71
C THR A 436 -20.36 -13.38 -13.84
N LEU A 437 -19.87 -12.28 -14.40
CA LEU A 437 -18.95 -11.40 -13.67
C LEU A 437 -19.70 -10.65 -12.57
N THR A 438 -19.17 -10.74 -11.35
CA THR A 438 -19.61 -9.98 -10.19
C THR A 438 -18.64 -8.84 -9.88
N VAL A 439 -17.37 -8.97 -10.26
CA VAL A 439 -16.33 -7.94 -10.07
C VAL A 439 -15.63 -7.66 -11.39
N LEU A 440 -15.60 -6.39 -11.78
CA LEU A 440 -14.87 -5.89 -12.94
C LEU A 440 -13.98 -4.74 -12.53
N ALA A 441 -12.68 -4.88 -12.76
CA ALA A 441 -11.70 -3.82 -12.56
C ALA A 441 -10.96 -3.52 -13.87
N LEU A 442 -11.04 -2.26 -14.33
CA LEU A 442 -10.42 -1.76 -15.55
C LEU A 442 -9.60 -0.52 -15.17
N VAL A 443 -8.29 -0.66 -15.01
CA VAL A 443 -7.44 0.40 -14.44
C VAL A 443 -6.30 0.77 -15.39
N GLY A 444 -6.20 2.05 -15.71
CA GLY A 444 -5.10 2.59 -16.50
C GLY A 444 -5.24 2.38 -18.01
N LEU A 445 -6.42 2.00 -18.49
CA LEU A 445 -6.68 1.70 -19.90
C LEU A 445 -7.10 2.96 -20.67
N SER A 446 -6.53 3.17 -21.85
CA SER A 446 -6.96 4.21 -22.79
C SER A 446 -8.09 3.67 -23.67
N VAL A 447 -9.34 3.88 -23.23
CA VAL A 447 -10.55 3.33 -23.86
C VAL A 447 -11.64 4.39 -23.86
N SER A 448 -12.44 4.42 -24.93
CA SER A 448 -13.64 5.27 -25.00
C SER A 448 -14.67 4.84 -23.97
N ASP A 449 -15.37 5.79 -23.38
CA ASP A 449 -16.57 5.53 -22.57
C ASP A 449 -17.63 4.70 -23.29
N GLU A 450 -17.86 4.91 -24.59
CA GLU A 450 -18.80 4.11 -25.41
C GLU A 450 -18.50 2.61 -25.31
N SER A 451 -17.24 2.21 -25.48
CA SER A 451 -16.81 0.81 -25.34
C SER A 451 -17.03 0.25 -23.93
N ILE A 452 -16.91 1.08 -22.89
CA ILE A 452 -17.21 0.68 -21.50
C ILE A 452 -18.71 0.50 -21.31
N VAL A 453 -19.53 1.44 -21.79
CA VAL A 453 -20.98 1.35 -21.73
C VAL A 453 -21.46 0.08 -22.43
N ASP A 454 -20.96 -0.19 -23.64
CA ASP A 454 -21.30 -1.40 -24.40
C ASP A 454 -20.88 -2.68 -23.66
N LEU A 455 -19.72 -2.68 -22.99
CA LEU A 455 -19.32 -3.81 -22.14
C LEU A 455 -20.27 -4.00 -20.95
N LEU A 456 -20.56 -2.93 -20.22
CA LEU A 456 -21.38 -2.97 -19.01
C LEU A 456 -22.84 -3.38 -19.28
N GLN A 457 -23.39 -3.08 -20.47
CA GLN A 457 -24.73 -3.55 -20.88
C GLN A 457 -24.86 -5.08 -20.86
N HIS A 458 -23.75 -5.81 -21.00
CA HIS A 458 -23.74 -7.27 -20.97
C HIS A 458 -23.52 -7.85 -19.56
N LEU A 459 -23.36 -7.00 -18.54
CA LEU A 459 -22.93 -7.37 -17.19
C LEU A 459 -23.98 -7.03 -16.13
N ALA A 460 -25.20 -7.54 -16.31
CA ALA A 460 -26.30 -7.29 -15.37
C ALA A 460 -26.04 -7.81 -13.93
N SER A 461 -25.14 -8.78 -13.77
CA SER A 461 -24.73 -9.37 -12.49
C SER A 461 -23.65 -8.60 -11.73
N LEU A 462 -23.17 -7.48 -12.28
CA LEU A 462 -22.02 -6.78 -11.73
C LEU A 462 -22.35 -6.12 -10.39
N VAL A 463 -21.60 -6.49 -9.35
CA VAL A 463 -21.74 -5.99 -7.98
C VAL A 463 -20.66 -4.95 -7.67
N GLU A 464 -19.44 -5.17 -8.15
CA GLU A 464 -18.31 -4.27 -7.92
C GLU A 464 -17.69 -3.81 -9.25
N LEU A 465 -17.57 -2.49 -9.41
CA LEU A 465 -16.96 -1.86 -10.57
C LEU A 465 -15.83 -0.95 -10.14
N THR A 466 -14.62 -1.23 -10.64
CA THR A 466 -13.47 -0.33 -10.53
C THR A 466 -13.09 0.17 -11.92
N LEU A 467 -13.09 1.49 -12.10
CA LEU A 467 -12.60 2.13 -13.32
C LEU A 467 -11.46 3.07 -12.96
N GLY A 468 -10.39 3.06 -13.74
CA GLY A 468 -9.27 3.97 -13.55
C GLY A 468 -8.78 4.55 -14.86
N ASP A 469 -8.67 5.88 -14.90
CA ASP A 469 -8.03 6.62 -15.98
C ASP A 469 -6.56 6.20 -16.13
N PRO A 470 -5.99 6.30 -17.34
CA PRO A 470 -4.56 6.16 -17.56
C PRO A 470 -3.79 7.23 -16.79
N ILE A 471 -2.68 6.84 -16.17
CA ILE A 471 -1.75 7.77 -15.53
C ILE A 471 -0.96 8.48 -16.64
N GLU A 472 -1.15 9.79 -16.79
CA GLU A 472 -0.35 10.59 -17.71
C GLU A 472 1.08 10.73 -17.18
N TYR A 473 2.02 10.09 -17.85
CA TYR A 473 3.45 10.39 -17.71
C TYR A 473 3.96 11.32 -18.81
N PHE A 474 3.14 11.56 -19.83
CA PHE A 474 3.47 12.26 -21.06
C PHE A 474 2.39 13.29 -21.40
N ASP A 475 2.78 14.34 -22.15
CA ASP A 475 1.91 15.43 -22.63
C ASP A 475 0.92 14.97 -23.74
N VAL A 476 0.59 13.68 -23.76
CA VAL A 476 -0.32 13.08 -24.74
C VAL A 476 -1.69 12.95 -24.10
N GLU A 477 -2.69 13.59 -24.69
CA GLU A 477 -4.08 13.48 -24.29
C GLU A 477 -4.58 12.04 -24.56
N LEU A 478 -4.41 11.16 -23.58
CA LEU A 478 -4.98 9.81 -23.61
C LEU A 478 -6.50 9.89 -23.42
N THR A 479 -7.22 9.01 -24.10
CA THR A 479 -8.67 8.90 -23.94
C THR A 479 -8.99 8.41 -22.54
N ARG A 480 -9.82 9.18 -21.83
CA ARG A 480 -10.16 8.92 -20.43
C ARG A 480 -11.43 8.09 -20.39
N PRO A 481 -11.39 6.87 -19.82
CA PRO A 481 -12.57 6.03 -19.73
C PRO A 481 -13.66 6.64 -18.87
N VAL A 482 -13.31 7.42 -17.84
CA VAL A 482 -14.29 7.97 -16.89
C VAL A 482 -14.74 9.37 -17.33
N THR A 483 -15.61 9.41 -18.34
CA THR A 483 -16.22 10.64 -18.86
C THR A 483 -17.47 11.05 -18.07
N LYS A 484 -17.96 12.28 -18.33
CA LYS A 484 -19.24 12.74 -17.79
C LYS A 484 -20.39 11.84 -18.27
N GLU A 485 -20.35 11.47 -19.54
CA GLU A 485 -21.35 10.65 -20.22
C GLU A 485 -21.44 9.26 -19.58
N LEU A 486 -20.30 8.61 -19.32
CA LEU A 486 -20.28 7.33 -18.61
C LEU A 486 -20.90 7.44 -17.21
N ILE A 487 -20.52 8.47 -16.46
CA ILE A 487 -21.04 8.72 -15.12
C ILE A 487 -22.56 8.87 -15.16
N GLU A 488 -23.09 9.68 -16.09
CA GLU A 488 -24.52 9.87 -16.24
C GLU A 488 -25.26 8.59 -16.66
N ARG A 489 -24.62 7.70 -17.44
CA ARG A 489 -25.17 6.38 -17.79
C ARG A 489 -25.20 5.39 -16.62
N LEU A 490 -24.39 5.61 -15.57
CA LEU A 490 -24.46 4.81 -14.36
C LEU A 490 -25.63 5.22 -13.45
N HIS A 491 -26.35 6.32 -13.74
CA HIS A 491 -27.50 6.77 -12.96
C HIS A 491 -28.63 5.72 -12.90
N SER A 492 -29.42 5.69 -11.83
CA SER A 492 -30.52 4.70 -11.64
C SER A 492 -31.81 4.99 -12.44
N GLY A 493 -31.80 6.01 -13.29
CA GLY A 493 -32.92 6.36 -14.18
C GLY A 493 -34.19 6.98 -13.54
N LYS A 494 -34.22 7.25 -12.23
CA LYS A 494 -35.43 7.70 -11.50
C LYS A 494 -35.60 9.22 -11.33
N ASP A 495 -35.17 10.03 -12.29
CA ASP A 495 -35.43 11.48 -12.17
C ASP A 495 -36.87 11.83 -12.56
N ASP A 496 -37.68 12.10 -11.53
CA ASP A 496 -39.13 12.34 -11.56
C ASP A 496 -39.59 13.56 -12.41
N HIS A 497 -38.67 14.31 -13.02
CA HIS A 497 -39.00 15.65 -13.56
C HIS A 497 -38.70 15.85 -15.04
N THR A 498 -38.04 14.90 -15.72
CA THR A 498 -37.83 14.98 -17.18
C THR A 498 -38.28 13.68 -17.84
N CYS A 499 -39.44 13.76 -18.50
CA CYS A 499 -40.23 12.68 -19.09
C CYS A 499 -39.57 11.95 -20.28
N VAL A 500 -38.25 11.77 -20.29
CA VAL A 500 -37.50 11.23 -21.43
C VAL A 500 -36.82 9.91 -21.05
N SER A 501 -37.49 8.84 -21.49
CA SER A 501 -37.02 7.45 -21.72
C SER A 501 -36.59 6.58 -20.53
N SER A 502 -37.34 5.49 -20.38
CA SER A 502 -37.16 4.31 -19.54
C SER A 502 -35.91 3.49 -19.88
N VAL A 503 -34.72 4.09 -19.81
CA VAL A 503 -33.49 3.35 -20.03
C VAL A 503 -33.25 2.48 -18.80
N GLU A 504 -33.17 1.16 -19.01
CA GLU A 504 -32.81 0.22 -17.95
C GLU A 504 -31.43 0.59 -17.37
N PRO A 505 -31.27 0.54 -16.03
CA PRO A 505 -30.02 0.88 -15.38
C PRO A 505 -28.90 -0.06 -15.86
N LEU A 506 -27.77 0.52 -16.27
CA LEU A 506 -26.67 -0.19 -16.93
C LEU A 506 -26.14 -1.40 -16.12
N VAL A 507 -26.04 -1.23 -14.81
CA VAL A 507 -25.58 -2.23 -13.85
C VAL A 507 -26.52 -2.22 -12.65
N PRO A 508 -27.65 -2.95 -12.69
CA PRO A 508 -28.71 -2.84 -11.69
C PRO A 508 -28.27 -3.29 -10.29
N LEU A 509 -27.34 -4.26 -10.22
CA LEU A 509 -26.89 -4.87 -8.97
C LEU A 509 -25.62 -4.24 -8.38
N LEU A 510 -25.18 -3.09 -8.89
CA LEU A 510 -23.95 -2.44 -8.44
C LEU A 510 -24.06 -1.95 -6.99
N GLU A 511 -23.20 -2.48 -6.12
CA GLU A 511 -23.09 -2.12 -4.71
C GLU A 511 -21.79 -1.39 -4.37
N SER A 512 -20.71 -1.62 -5.14
CA SER A 512 -19.41 -0.98 -4.93
C SER A 512 -18.92 -0.29 -6.20
N LEU A 513 -18.60 0.99 -6.10
CA LEU A 513 -18.08 1.80 -7.20
C LEU A 513 -16.75 2.45 -6.80
N THR A 514 -15.67 2.10 -7.49
CA THR A 514 -14.36 2.74 -7.33
C THR A 514 -13.98 3.45 -8.63
N LEU A 515 -13.74 4.76 -8.57
CA LEU A 515 -13.29 5.57 -9.70
C LEU A 515 -11.91 6.16 -9.39
N GLN A 516 -10.92 5.86 -10.22
CA GLN A 516 -9.58 6.47 -10.18
C GLN A 516 -9.48 7.46 -11.34
N VAL A 517 -9.68 8.74 -11.06
CA VAL A 517 -9.89 9.73 -12.11
C VAL A 517 -8.90 10.87 -12.01
N ARG A 518 -8.68 11.50 -13.14
CA ARG A 518 -7.93 12.75 -13.18
C ARG A 518 -8.85 13.92 -12.87
N LYS A 519 -8.29 14.96 -12.25
CA LYS A 519 -9.05 16.15 -11.87
C LYS A 519 -9.56 16.91 -13.09
N SER A 520 -8.70 17.11 -14.08
CA SER A 520 -9.05 17.88 -15.28
C SER A 520 -10.23 17.21 -16.00
N GLY A 521 -11.29 17.97 -16.27
CA GLY A 521 -12.46 17.46 -17.00
C GLY A 521 -13.41 16.52 -16.22
N PHE A 522 -13.12 16.14 -14.97
CA PHE A 522 -14.02 15.28 -14.20
C PHE A 522 -15.29 16.02 -13.76
N ALA A 523 -16.45 15.50 -14.12
CA ALA A 523 -17.76 16.11 -13.85
C ALA A 523 -18.28 15.77 -12.44
N PHE A 524 -17.72 16.41 -11.41
CA PHE A 524 -18.15 16.23 -10.01
C PHE A 524 -19.68 16.31 -9.79
N PRO A 525 -20.42 17.28 -10.37
CA PRO A 525 -21.87 17.34 -10.18
C PRO A 525 -22.60 16.10 -10.72
N SER A 526 -22.19 15.61 -11.90
CA SER A 526 -22.76 14.39 -12.49
C SER A 526 -22.43 13.16 -11.64
N PHE A 527 -21.22 13.09 -11.06
CA PHE A 527 -20.83 12.03 -10.14
C PHE A 527 -21.67 12.02 -8.87
N VAL A 528 -21.80 13.17 -8.19
CA VAL A 528 -22.61 13.30 -6.97
C VAL A 528 -24.07 12.90 -7.24
N ARG A 529 -24.68 13.40 -8.32
CA ARG A 529 -26.04 13.04 -8.72
C ARG A 529 -26.18 11.53 -8.95
N THR A 530 -25.23 10.93 -9.67
CA THR A 530 -25.22 9.48 -9.96
C THR A 530 -25.15 8.66 -8.69
N VAL A 531 -24.27 9.02 -7.75
CA VAL A 531 -24.15 8.34 -6.45
C VAL A 531 -25.44 8.48 -5.65
N LEU A 532 -25.98 9.70 -5.52
CA LEU A 532 -27.22 9.95 -4.78
C LEU A 532 -28.42 9.22 -5.38
N SER A 533 -28.47 9.05 -6.70
CA SER A 533 -29.55 8.30 -7.38
C SER A 533 -29.60 6.81 -6.98
N ARG A 534 -28.48 6.27 -6.49
CA ARG A 534 -28.34 4.87 -6.08
C ARG A 534 -28.14 4.69 -4.58
N TRP A 535 -27.88 5.78 -3.86
CA TRP A 535 -27.69 5.78 -2.42
C TRP A 535 -29.03 5.92 -1.70
N VAL A 536 -29.58 4.79 -1.26
CA VAL A 536 -30.84 4.74 -0.52
C VAL A 536 -30.59 4.08 0.83
N PRO A 537 -30.32 4.86 1.90
CA PRO A 537 -30.03 4.33 3.24
C PRO A 537 -31.11 3.38 3.77
N ASN A 538 -32.36 3.53 3.31
CA ASN A 538 -33.49 2.71 3.71
C ASN A 538 -33.93 1.77 2.57
N ALA A 539 -33.38 0.55 2.58
CA ALA A 539 -33.55 -0.44 1.51
C ALA A 539 -35.01 -0.82 1.20
N ALA A 540 -35.95 -0.55 2.12
CA ALA A 540 -37.36 -0.92 1.96
C ALA A 540 -38.09 -0.21 0.80
N LYS A 541 -37.50 0.83 0.18
CA LYS A 541 -38.11 1.61 -0.91
C LYS A 541 -37.59 1.28 -2.30
N ILE A 542 -36.59 0.41 -2.43
CA ILE A 542 -36.03 0.07 -3.74
C ILE A 542 -36.80 -1.14 -4.28
N GLY A 543 -37.26 -1.08 -5.54
CA GLY A 543 -37.86 -2.23 -6.19
C GLY A 543 -36.88 -3.41 -6.19
N ALA A 544 -37.39 -4.64 -6.23
CA ALA A 544 -36.60 -5.87 -6.06
C ALA A 544 -35.44 -6.06 -7.06
N GLU A 545 -35.34 -5.20 -8.07
CA GLU A 545 -34.42 -5.31 -9.20
C GLU A 545 -33.19 -4.39 -9.11
N LEU A 546 -33.12 -3.46 -8.15
CA LEU A 546 -32.03 -2.51 -8.01
C LEU A 546 -31.30 -2.65 -6.67
N SER A 547 -29.98 -2.83 -6.71
CA SER A 547 -29.14 -2.77 -5.52
C SER A 547 -28.77 -1.32 -5.17
N CYS A 548 -28.67 -1.06 -3.86
CA CYS A 548 -28.19 0.22 -3.34
C CYS A 548 -26.66 0.24 -3.36
N LEU A 549 -26.06 1.35 -3.81
CA LEU A 549 -24.63 1.56 -3.60
C LEU A 549 -24.34 1.57 -2.09
N ARG A 550 -23.33 0.81 -1.68
CA ARG A 550 -22.83 0.66 -0.31
C ARG A 550 -21.45 1.27 -0.14
N PHE A 551 -20.62 1.15 -1.17
CA PHE A 551 -19.25 1.63 -1.16
C PHE A 551 -19.01 2.49 -2.39
N VAL A 552 -18.45 3.68 -2.16
CA VAL A 552 -18.04 4.58 -3.24
C VAL A 552 -16.67 5.15 -2.89
N ASP A 553 -15.68 4.79 -3.69
CA ASP A 553 -14.31 5.28 -3.56
C ASP A 553 -13.96 6.14 -4.77
N LEU A 554 -13.72 7.44 -4.53
CA LEU A 554 -13.22 8.36 -5.55
C LEU A 554 -11.75 8.70 -5.25
N LEU A 555 -10.88 8.26 -6.14
CA LEU A 555 -9.43 8.46 -6.07
C LEU A 555 -9.05 9.50 -7.13
N LEU A 556 -8.62 10.68 -6.67
CA LEU A 556 -8.18 11.76 -7.55
C LEU A 556 -6.66 11.68 -7.69
N VAL A 557 -6.18 11.54 -8.92
CA VAL A 557 -4.73 11.44 -9.20
C VAL A 557 -4.00 12.78 -8.97
N GLU A 558 -4.73 13.90 -9.03
CA GLU A 558 -4.18 15.24 -8.86
C GLU A 558 -4.82 15.93 -7.65
N PRO A 559 -4.06 16.73 -6.86
CA PRO A 559 -4.60 17.42 -5.70
C PRO A 559 -5.68 18.45 -6.09
N VAL A 560 -6.75 18.49 -5.29
CA VAL A 560 -7.90 19.36 -5.53
C VAL A 560 -8.15 20.27 -4.33
N GLU A 561 -8.37 21.56 -4.61
CA GLU A 561 -9.00 22.47 -3.66
C GLU A 561 -10.45 22.01 -3.47
N HIS A 562 -10.66 21.24 -2.40
CA HIS A 562 -11.94 20.73 -1.88
C HIS A 562 -13.12 20.71 -2.87
N PRO A 563 -13.31 19.62 -3.65
CA PRO A 563 -14.54 19.47 -4.41
C PRO A 563 -15.72 19.46 -3.44
N SER A 564 -16.82 20.13 -3.79
CA SER A 564 -18.02 20.19 -2.95
C SER A 564 -18.69 18.81 -2.92
N LEU A 565 -18.24 17.95 -2.01
CA LEU A 565 -18.85 16.65 -1.68
C LEU A 565 -19.80 16.78 -0.47
N SER A 566 -20.28 17.98 -0.16
CA SER A 566 -21.17 18.24 0.97
C SER A 566 -22.48 17.46 0.83
N GLU A 567 -23.05 17.39 -0.36
CA GLU A 567 -24.30 16.68 -0.62
C GLU A 567 -24.21 15.17 -0.28
N LEU A 568 -23.06 14.55 -0.54
CA LEU A 568 -22.83 13.15 -0.15
C LEU A 568 -22.77 12.98 1.37
N LYS A 569 -22.11 13.92 2.07
CA LYS A 569 -22.08 13.92 3.54
C LYS A 569 -23.46 14.16 4.14
N ASP A 570 -24.23 15.08 3.56
CA ASP A 570 -25.60 15.40 3.97
C ASP A 570 -26.54 14.21 3.76
N ALA A 571 -26.28 13.37 2.75
CA ALA A 571 -26.94 12.08 2.53
C ALA A 571 -26.45 10.94 3.46
N GLY A 572 -25.55 11.23 4.40
CA GLY A 572 -25.02 10.28 5.39
C GLY A 572 -23.87 9.40 4.87
N MET A 573 -23.27 9.71 3.72
CA MET A 573 -22.09 8.98 3.24
C MET A 573 -20.82 9.42 3.96
N GLN A 574 -19.97 8.44 4.31
CA GLN A 574 -18.62 8.72 4.77
C GLN A 574 -17.71 9.04 3.59
N THR A 575 -17.42 10.33 3.37
CA THR A 575 -16.46 10.74 2.35
C THR A 575 -15.05 10.78 2.93
N LYS A 576 -14.12 9.99 2.38
CA LYS A 576 -12.68 10.11 2.66
C LYS A 576 -11.98 10.64 1.42
N LEU A 577 -11.36 11.80 1.51
CA LEU A 577 -10.52 12.32 0.44
C LEU A 577 -9.09 11.83 0.65
N TRP A 578 -8.55 11.12 -0.34
CA TRP A 578 -7.16 10.69 -0.33
C TRP A 578 -6.30 11.79 -0.96
N ASP A 579 -5.32 12.29 -0.21
CA ASP A 579 -4.32 13.24 -0.70
C ASP A 579 -3.23 12.47 -1.48
N ASP A 580 -2.66 13.14 -2.47
CA ASP A 580 -1.79 12.61 -3.53
C ASP A 580 -0.57 11.85 -2.98
N GLU A 581 -0.04 12.28 -1.84
CA GLU A 581 1.08 11.61 -1.17
C GLU A 581 0.72 10.23 -0.58
N LYS A 582 -0.55 10.03 -0.20
CA LYS A 582 -1.07 8.72 0.22
C LYS A 582 -1.44 7.86 -0.98
N PHE A 583 -1.99 8.47 -2.04
CA PHE A 583 -2.29 7.81 -3.30
C PHE A 583 -1.02 7.23 -3.93
N HIS A 584 0.03 8.03 -4.07
CA HIS A 584 1.32 7.56 -4.59
C HIS A 584 1.95 6.45 -3.73
N ARG A 585 1.68 6.38 -2.42
CA ARG A 585 2.16 5.26 -1.59
C ARG A 585 1.29 4.02 -1.73
N LEU A 586 -0.04 4.16 -1.75
CA LEU A 586 -1.00 3.05 -1.85
C LEU A 586 -1.11 2.46 -3.25
N TYR A 587 -1.11 3.29 -4.29
CA TYR A 587 -1.15 2.86 -5.69
C TYR A 587 0.09 2.04 -6.04
N VAL A 588 1.25 2.51 -5.59
CA VAL A 588 2.52 1.78 -5.65
C VAL A 588 2.45 0.48 -4.88
N PHE A 589 1.87 0.51 -3.68
CA PHE A 589 1.73 -0.67 -2.84
C PHE A 589 0.83 -1.74 -3.49
N HIS A 590 -0.29 -1.35 -4.10
CA HIS A 590 -1.19 -2.27 -4.79
C HIS A 590 -0.59 -2.83 -6.10
N GLN A 591 0.26 -2.08 -6.80
CA GLN A 591 1.00 -2.60 -7.96
C GLN A 591 2.16 -3.53 -7.56
N ASP A 592 2.87 -3.23 -6.47
CA ASP A 592 4.05 -4.01 -6.05
C ASP A 592 3.70 -5.30 -5.27
N GLN A 593 2.51 -5.39 -4.66
CA GLN A 593 2.17 -6.57 -3.83
C GLN A 593 1.62 -7.76 -4.62
N GLY A 594 1.10 -7.59 -5.86
CA GLY A 594 0.52 -8.70 -6.62
C GLY A 594 -0.50 -9.55 -5.83
N VAL A 595 -1.13 -8.95 -4.81
CA VAL A 595 -2.11 -9.61 -3.94
C VAL A 595 -3.42 -9.61 -4.71
N PRO A 596 -4.04 -10.78 -4.95
CA PRO A 596 -5.29 -10.86 -5.69
C PRO A 596 -6.35 -10.02 -4.99
N ALA A 597 -7.14 -9.26 -5.77
CA ALA A 597 -8.19 -8.38 -5.29
C ALA A 597 -9.27 -9.08 -4.42
N SER A 598 -9.26 -10.41 -4.35
CA SER A 598 -10.14 -11.24 -3.52
C SER A 598 -9.72 -11.38 -2.05
N ALA A 599 -8.61 -10.78 -1.60
CA ALA A 599 -8.30 -10.68 -0.18
C ALA A 599 -9.15 -9.54 0.41
N GLY A 600 -10.28 -9.90 1.04
CA GLY A 600 -11.31 -9.00 1.53
C GLY A 600 -10.78 -7.73 2.19
N THR A 601 -11.44 -6.62 1.86
CA THR A 601 -11.41 -5.38 2.64
C THR A 601 -11.47 -5.71 4.13
N PRO A 602 -10.60 -5.13 4.98
CA PRO A 602 -10.67 -5.38 6.41
C PRO A 602 -12.03 -4.90 6.92
N ASP A 603 -12.78 -5.79 7.57
CA ASP A 603 -14.01 -5.47 8.30
C ASP A 603 -13.72 -4.31 9.27
N PHE A 604 -14.07 -3.09 8.87
CA PHE A 604 -14.11 -1.96 9.77
C PHE A 604 -15.36 -2.11 10.62
N LEU A 605 -15.17 -2.60 11.84
CA LEU A 605 -16.17 -2.58 12.90
C LEU A 605 -16.81 -1.18 12.97
N SER A 606 -18.10 -1.13 12.65
CA SER A 606 -19.00 -0.05 13.03
C SER A 606 -19.07 -0.02 14.55
N LEU A 607 -18.32 0.89 15.17
CA LEU A 607 -18.60 1.36 16.51
C LEU A 607 -19.55 2.55 16.36
N GLU A 608 -20.80 2.34 16.82
CA GLU A 608 -21.79 3.41 17.04
C GLU A 608 -21.25 4.54 17.91
#